data_AF-A0A523R008-F1
#
_entry.id   AF-A0A523R008-F1
#
_cell.length_a   1.000
_cell.length_b   1.000
_cell.length_c   1.000
_cell.angle_alpha   90.00
_cell.angle_beta   90.00
_cell.angle_gamma   90.00
#
_symmetry.space_group_name_H-M   'P 1'
#
loop_
_entity.id
_entity.type
_entity.pdbx_description
1 polymer ?
#
loop_
_entity_poly.entity_id
_entity_poly.type
_entity_poly.pdbx_seq_one_letter_code
_entity_poly.pdbx_strand_id
1 'polypeptide(L)'
;MIAGGIIMWSGAIVDIPSGYVLCNGANGTPDLRDRFVVGSGTTYNPDDNGGSITHTHTLAGGAQVDGGVVLASTTPAANHLPPYYSLAYIMKT
;
A
#
# COMPACT_ATOMS: atom_id res chain seq x y z
N MET A 1 3.32 -19.39 20.13
CA MET A 1 2.39 -18.53 19.35
C MET A 1 1.62 -19.42 18.39
N ILE A 2 0.37 -19.08 18.12
CA ILE A 2 -0.45 -19.77 17.10
C ILE A 2 0.18 -19.49 15.73
N ALA A 3 0.22 -20.47 14.83
CA ALA A 3 0.65 -20.26 13.45
C ALA A 3 -0.18 -19.13 12.81
N GLY A 4 0.45 -18.25 12.03
CA GLY A 4 -0.22 -17.10 11.41
C GLY A 4 -0.06 -15.76 12.13
N GLY A 5 0.57 -15.73 13.31
CA GLY A 5 0.90 -14.46 13.98
C GLY A 5 1.91 -13.65 13.16
N ILE A 6 1.56 -12.39 12.84
CA ILE A 6 2.41 -11.46 12.07
C ILE A 6 3.05 -10.45 13.01
N ILE A 7 4.36 -10.24 12.85
CA ILE A 7 5.12 -9.22 13.59
C ILE A 7 5.88 -8.32 12.62
N MET A 8 6.18 -7.10 13.06
CA MET A 8 7.07 -6.19 12.34
C MET A 8 8.54 -6.54 12.65
N TRP A 9 9.35 -6.62 11.60
CA TRP A 9 10.76 -7.01 11.63
C TRP A 9 11.64 -5.90 11.06
N SER A 10 12.64 -5.47 11.83
CA SER A 10 13.57 -4.40 11.45
C SER A 10 14.89 -4.89 10.84
N GLY A 11 15.17 -6.19 10.90
CA GLY A 11 16.39 -6.78 10.36
C GLY A 11 16.34 -7.00 8.85
N ALA A 12 17.44 -7.50 8.28
CA ALA A 12 17.47 -7.88 6.87
C ALA A 12 16.54 -9.07 6.59
N ILE A 13 16.01 -9.16 5.37
CA ILE A 13 15.16 -10.28 4.93
C ILE A 13 15.93 -11.61 4.98
N VAL A 14 17.23 -11.58 4.70
CA VAL A 14 18.10 -12.76 4.75
C VAL A 14 18.34 -13.27 6.18
N ASP A 15 18.12 -12.43 7.18
CA ASP A 15 18.34 -12.73 8.60
C ASP A 15 17.03 -13.03 9.36
N ILE A 16 15.93 -13.29 8.64
CA ILE A 16 14.66 -13.67 9.26
C ILE A 16 14.88 -14.94 10.12
N PRO A 17 14.56 -14.91 11.43
CA PRO A 17 14.82 -16.03 12.31
C PRO A 17 14.06 -17.30 11.90
N SER A 18 14.66 -18.45 12.18
CA SER A 18 13.99 -19.74 12.00
C SER A 18 12.63 -19.78 12.70
N GLY A 19 11.64 -20.36 12.03
CA GLY A 19 10.26 -20.37 12.49
C GLY A 19 9.44 -19.15 12.09
N TYR A 20 9.97 -18.25 11.26
CA TYR A 20 9.24 -17.18 10.60
C TYR A 20 9.49 -17.18 9.10
N VAL A 21 8.55 -16.62 8.35
CA VAL A 21 8.66 -16.41 6.90
C VAL A 21 8.21 -14.99 6.55
N LEU A 22 8.75 -14.45 5.46
CA LEU A 22 8.32 -13.15 4.94
C LEU A 22 6.87 -13.22 4.46
N CYS A 23 6.06 -12.21 4.80
CA CYS A 23 4.71 -12.05 4.27
C CYS A 23 4.74 -11.52 2.82
N ASN A 24 4.95 -12.43 1.87
CA ASN A 24 5.13 -12.12 0.44
C ASN A 24 4.17 -12.88 -0.48
N GLY A 25 3.11 -13.50 0.06
CA GLY A 25 2.17 -14.32 -0.70
C GLY A 25 2.58 -15.78 -0.85
N ALA A 26 3.82 -16.15 -0.48
CA ALA A 26 4.28 -17.54 -0.47
C ALA A 26 3.98 -18.21 0.87
N ASN A 27 4.02 -19.55 0.90
CA ASN A 27 3.85 -20.36 2.11
C ASN A 27 2.55 -20.07 2.88
N GLY A 28 1.49 -19.66 2.18
CA GLY A 28 0.20 -19.30 2.79
C GLY A 28 0.20 -17.98 3.56
N THR A 29 1.24 -17.15 3.42
CA THR A 29 1.26 -15.79 3.98
C THR A 29 0.45 -14.82 3.11
N PRO A 30 -0.12 -13.75 3.68
CA PRO A 30 -0.55 -12.60 2.88
C PRO A 30 0.66 -11.90 2.25
N ASP A 31 0.47 -11.20 1.12
CA ASP A 31 1.51 -10.35 0.52
C ASP A 31 1.41 -8.93 1.07
N LEU A 32 2.24 -8.60 2.06
CA LEU A 32 2.24 -7.32 2.77
C LEU A 32 3.41 -6.40 2.35
N ARG A 33 4.13 -6.74 1.27
CA ARG A 33 5.22 -5.90 0.74
C ARG A 33 4.65 -4.60 0.19
N ASP A 34 5.28 -3.47 0.51
CA ASP A 34 4.86 -2.13 0.09
C ASP A 34 3.41 -1.76 0.49
N ARG A 35 2.91 -2.35 1.58
CA ARG A 35 1.56 -2.13 2.08
C ARG A 35 1.55 -1.59 3.49
N PHE A 36 0.54 -0.77 3.77
CA PHE A 36 0.17 -0.38 5.12
C PHE A 36 -0.99 -1.28 5.60
N VAL A 37 -0.87 -1.85 6.80
CA VAL A 37 -1.90 -2.74 7.36
C VAL A 37 -3.07 -1.92 7.90
N VAL A 38 -4.27 -2.26 7.47
CA VAL A 38 -5.54 -1.75 8.01
C VAL A 38 -6.20 -2.81 8.89
N GLY A 39 -6.83 -2.39 9.99
CA GLY A 39 -7.62 -3.30 10.82
C GLY A 39 -8.86 -3.81 10.09
N SER A 40 -9.06 -5.12 10.07
CA SER A 40 -10.29 -5.74 9.55
C SER A 40 -11.50 -5.41 10.43
N GLY A 41 -12.68 -5.36 9.83
CA GLY A 41 -13.94 -5.06 10.51
C GLY A 41 -15.12 -5.10 9.55
N THR A 42 -16.08 -4.20 9.70
CA THR A 42 -17.29 -4.16 8.85
C THR A 42 -16.98 -3.80 7.38
N THR A 43 -16.01 -2.92 7.15
CA THR A 43 -15.69 -2.40 5.81
C THR A 43 -14.62 -3.21 5.08
N TYR A 44 -13.70 -3.82 5.83
CA TYR A 44 -12.56 -4.56 5.30
C TYR A 44 -12.58 -5.96 5.88
N ASN A 45 -12.72 -6.96 5.02
CA ASN A 45 -12.54 -8.36 5.39
C ASN A 45 -11.04 -8.67 5.53
N PRO A 46 -10.67 -9.73 6.27
CA PRO A 46 -9.33 -10.29 6.19
C PRO A 46 -8.94 -10.55 4.73
N ASP A 47 -7.69 -10.25 4.39
CA ASP A 47 -7.11 -10.36 3.04
C ASP A 47 -7.67 -9.41 1.96
N ASP A 48 -8.57 -8.48 2.33
CA ASP A 48 -8.91 -7.38 1.42
C ASP A 48 -7.68 -6.51 1.14
N ASN A 49 -7.50 -6.19 -0.15
CA ASN A 49 -6.41 -5.36 -0.63
C ASN A 49 -6.99 -4.11 -1.31
N GLY A 50 -6.32 -2.96 -1.13
CA GLY A 50 -6.74 -1.71 -1.75
C GLY A 50 -5.67 -0.64 -1.69
N GLY A 51 -6.04 0.56 -2.13
CA GLY A 51 -5.12 1.68 -2.27
C GLY A 51 -4.30 1.64 -3.57
N SER A 52 -3.62 2.75 -3.85
CA SER A 52 -2.73 2.88 -5.01
C SER A 52 -1.57 3.79 -4.63
N ILE A 53 -0.38 3.50 -5.15
CA ILE A 53 0.80 4.35 -5.01
C ILE A 53 0.60 5.68 -5.76
N THR A 54 -0.21 5.66 -6.82
CA THR A 54 -0.49 6.82 -7.67
C THR A 54 -1.99 7.01 -7.87
N HIS A 55 -2.45 8.25 -7.93
CA HIS A 55 -3.79 8.58 -8.41
C HIS A 55 -3.70 9.76 -9.38
N THR A 56 -4.64 9.84 -10.32
CA THR A 56 -4.69 10.88 -11.34
C THR A 56 -6.00 11.64 -11.27
N HIS A 57 -5.94 12.96 -11.40
CA HIS A 57 -7.12 13.79 -11.57
C HIS A 57 -7.36 14.02 -13.07
N THR A 58 -8.54 13.64 -13.55
CA THR A 58 -9.02 14.04 -14.88
C THR A 58 -10.03 15.16 -14.74
N LEU A 59 -9.75 16.34 -15.30
CA LEU A 59 -10.72 17.42 -15.40
C LEU A 59 -11.64 17.16 -16.60
N ALA A 60 -12.92 16.89 -16.35
CA ALA A 60 -13.96 16.88 -17.37
C ALA A 60 -14.64 18.27 -17.39
N GLY A 61 -13.96 19.27 -17.93
CA GLY A 61 -14.50 20.63 -18.02
C GLY A 61 -13.83 21.44 -19.13
N GLY A 62 -14.51 21.59 -20.26
CA GLY A 62 -14.15 22.59 -21.25
C GLY A 62 -14.57 23.96 -20.76
N ALA A 63 -13.62 24.86 -20.50
CA ALA A 63 -13.95 26.26 -20.29
C ALA A 63 -14.42 26.85 -21.64
N GLN A 64 -15.72 27.16 -21.75
CA GLN A 64 -16.20 28.04 -22.81
C GLN A 64 -15.74 29.46 -22.48
N VAL A 65 -14.54 29.81 -22.95
CA VAL A 65 -14.10 31.20 -23.10
C VAL A 65 -14.47 31.64 -24.52
N ASP A 66 -15.11 32.78 -24.65
CA ASP A 66 -15.34 33.43 -25.94
C ASP A 66 -13.97 33.68 -26.60
N GLY A 67 -13.69 33.01 -27.73
CA GLY A 67 -12.40 33.11 -28.44
C GLY A 67 -11.48 31.87 -28.46
N GLY A 68 -11.91 30.70 -27.97
CA GLY A 68 -11.26 29.43 -28.36
C GLY A 68 -9.83 29.20 -27.83
N VAL A 69 -9.53 29.61 -26.61
CA VAL A 69 -8.27 29.25 -25.93
C VAL A 69 -8.47 27.98 -25.10
N VAL A 70 -7.80 26.89 -25.48
CA VAL A 70 -7.74 25.63 -24.70
C VAL A 70 -6.68 25.77 -23.61
N LEU A 71 -7.08 26.05 -22.37
CA LEU A 71 -6.18 25.98 -21.21
C LEU A 71 -6.07 24.53 -20.74
N ALA A 72 -4.95 23.87 -21.05
CA ALA A 72 -4.59 22.61 -20.43
C ALA A 72 -4.15 22.87 -18.97
N SER A 73 -5.10 22.84 -18.03
CA SER A 73 -4.79 22.86 -16.61
C SER A 73 -4.54 21.44 -16.12
N THR A 74 -3.26 21.11 -15.91
CA THR A 74 -2.87 19.88 -15.21
C THR A 74 -2.70 20.20 -13.72
N THR A 75 -3.36 19.48 -12.82
CA THR A 75 -2.93 19.44 -11.42
C THR A 75 -1.86 18.34 -11.29
N PRO A 76 -0.62 18.66 -10.88
CA PRO A 76 0.38 17.63 -10.64
C PRO A 76 -0.11 16.65 -9.58
N ALA A 77 0.19 15.36 -9.75
CA ALA A 77 0.01 14.40 -8.67
C ALA A 77 0.91 14.81 -7.49
N ALA A 78 0.35 14.83 -6.30
CA ALA A 78 1.08 15.12 -5.07
C ALA A 78 1.20 13.83 -4.25
N ASN A 79 2.44 13.45 -3.94
CA ASN A 79 2.73 12.33 -3.06
C ASN A 79 2.67 12.81 -1.61
N HIS A 80 1.62 12.43 -0.89
CA HIS A 80 1.41 12.81 0.52
C HIS A 80 1.94 11.78 1.51
N LEU A 81 2.95 10.98 1.12
CA LEU A 81 3.51 9.96 2.00
C LEU A 81 4.31 10.65 3.14
N PRO A 82 3.88 10.54 4.41
CA PRO A 82 4.66 11.09 5.52
C PRO A 82 6.02 10.39 5.63
N PRO A 83 7.04 11.02 6.25
CA PRO A 83 8.29 10.32 6.57
C PRO A 83 8.00 9.02 7.31
N TYR A 84 8.56 7.90 6.84
CA TYR A 84 8.29 6.57 7.38
C TYR A 84 9.57 5.77 7.59
N TYR A 85 9.51 4.84 8.55
CA TYR A 85 10.50 3.80 8.76
C TYR A 85 9.88 2.47 8.34
N SER A 86 10.42 1.83 7.30
CA SER A 86 9.85 0.59 6.75
C SER A 86 10.34 -0.62 7.54
N LEU A 87 9.40 -1.45 7.98
CA LEU A 87 9.65 -2.75 8.61
C LEU A 87 9.10 -3.84 7.69
N ALA A 88 9.75 -4.99 7.65
CA ALA A 88 9.17 -6.17 7.00
C ALA A 88 8.07 -6.76 7.87
N TYR A 89 7.05 -7.33 7.26
CA TYR A 89 6.09 -8.18 7.95
C TYR A 89 6.55 -9.64 7.83
N ILE A 90 6.69 -10.33 8.96
CA ILE A 90 7.02 -11.75 9.00
C ILE A 90 5.96 -12.52 9.78
N MET A 91 5.62 -13.70 9.30
CA MET A 91 4.60 -14.57 9.87
C MET A 91 5.25 -15.76 10.57
N LYS A 92 4.81 -16.07 11.78
CA LYS A 92 5.21 -17.29 12.50
C LYS A 92 4.69 -18.53 11.76
N THR A 93 5.61 -19.41 11.36
CA THR A 93 5.30 -20.75 10.81
C THR A 93 4.96 -21.75 11.89
#